data_AF-A0A350YAY4-F1
#
_entry.id   AF-A0A350YAY4-F1
#
_cell.length_a   1.000
_cell.length_b   1.000
_cell.length_c   1.000
_cell.angle_alpha   90.00
_cell.angle_beta   90.00
_cell.angle_gamma   90.00
#
_symmetry.space_group_name_H-M   'P 1'
#
loop_
_entity.id
_entity.type
_entity.pdbx_description
1 polymer ?
#
loop_
_entity_poly.entity_id
_entity_poly.type
_entity_poly.pdbx_seq_one_letter_code
_entity_poly.pdbx_strand_id
1 'polypeptide(L)'
;MRPYTVVLIVPTGVGASIGGYAGDALPVARAIAQICDRLITHPNVLNGAQLYWNLPNALYVEGFGLDKFAAGCWGLQPVHQNRVGLILDQGIEPDLRLRHLQAADATRATLGLNLTDYVITDAPLNVELRTAASGASWGTIGNPGSLLRAAEVLIQQAKANAIAVVARFPDDLGSYALEAYRHGQGVDPLAGAEAVISHLIVRTFQVPCAHAPALTPLPLDPNLSPRSAAEELGYTFLPCVLVGLSRAPQFIINSKTSLSPSPHP
;
A
#
# COMPACT_ATOMS: atom_id res chain seq x y z
N MET A 1 10.69 -18.26 -25.71
CA MET A 1 9.69 -17.19 -25.86
C MET A 1 9.94 -16.11 -24.82
N ARG A 2 9.65 -14.85 -25.11
CA ARG A 2 9.64 -13.79 -24.09
C ARG A 2 8.32 -13.88 -23.31
N PRO A 3 8.32 -13.76 -21.97
CA PRO A 3 7.09 -13.83 -21.18
C PRO A 3 6.14 -12.68 -21.53
N TYR A 4 4.86 -12.98 -21.74
CA TYR A 4 3.81 -11.99 -21.92
C TYR A 4 3.53 -11.29 -20.60
N THR A 5 3.97 -10.03 -20.50
CA THR A 5 3.85 -9.20 -19.30
C THR A 5 2.75 -8.16 -19.52
N VAL A 6 1.82 -8.07 -18.56
CA VAL A 6 0.72 -7.09 -18.56
C VAL A 6 0.88 -6.18 -17.36
N VAL A 7 0.62 -4.88 -17.55
CA VAL A 7 0.50 -3.90 -16.47
C VAL A 7 -0.96 -3.54 -16.29
N LEU A 8 -1.51 -3.75 -15.09
CA LEU A 8 -2.86 -3.35 -14.72
C LEU A 8 -2.77 -2.17 -13.74
N ILE A 9 -3.51 -1.10 -14.05
CA ILE A 9 -3.60 0.09 -13.20
C ILE A 9 -5.06 0.44 -13.04
N VAL A 10 -5.46 0.71 -11.81
CA VAL A 10 -6.75 1.32 -11.49
C VAL A 10 -6.47 2.68 -10.84
N PRO A 11 -6.92 3.79 -11.43
CA PRO A 11 -6.72 5.10 -10.84
C PRO A 11 -7.52 5.20 -9.54
N THR A 12 -6.84 5.48 -8.43
CA THR A 12 -7.44 5.57 -7.10
C THR A 12 -7.91 7.00 -6.83
N GLY A 13 -8.95 7.18 -6.02
CA GLY A 13 -9.43 8.51 -5.65
C GLY A 13 -10.14 9.29 -6.78
N VAL A 14 -10.50 8.64 -7.88
CA VAL A 14 -11.24 9.25 -9.00
C VAL A 14 -12.60 8.60 -9.29
N GLY A 15 -13.05 7.65 -8.44
CA GLY A 15 -14.33 6.98 -8.59
C GLY A 15 -14.37 5.98 -9.76
N ALA A 16 -13.33 5.17 -9.93
CA ALA A 16 -13.31 4.12 -10.94
C ALA A 16 -14.51 3.16 -10.79
N SER A 17 -15.17 2.85 -11.90
CA SER A 17 -16.34 1.95 -11.89
C SER A 17 -16.00 0.52 -11.47
N ILE A 18 -14.73 0.11 -11.64
CA ILE A 18 -14.16 -1.12 -11.13
C ILE A 18 -12.82 -0.78 -10.47
N GLY A 19 -12.58 -1.24 -9.24
CA GLY A 19 -11.35 -0.90 -8.50
C GLY A 19 -11.43 0.40 -7.69
N GLY A 20 -12.61 1.02 -7.63
CA GLY A 20 -12.84 2.25 -6.87
C GLY A 20 -13.01 2.03 -5.37
N TYR A 21 -13.08 0.77 -4.91
CA TYR A 21 -13.26 0.38 -3.51
C TYR A 21 -12.23 -0.70 -3.13
N ALA A 22 -11.97 -0.87 -1.84
CA ALA A 22 -10.96 -1.83 -1.40
C ALA A 22 -11.31 -3.27 -1.84
N GLY A 23 -10.47 -3.84 -2.70
CA GLY A 23 -10.55 -5.23 -3.13
C GLY A 23 -11.49 -5.49 -4.32
N ASP A 24 -12.26 -4.52 -4.81
CA ASP A 24 -13.22 -4.75 -5.90
C ASP A 24 -12.55 -4.87 -7.29
N ALA A 25 -11.25 -4.51 -7.41
CA ALA A 25 -10.42 -4.80 -8.58
C ALA A 25 -9.79 -6.22 -8.58
N LEU A 26 -9.78 -6.92 -7.44
CA LEU A 26 -9.10 -8.21 -7.32
C LEU A 26 -9.62 -9.28 -8.31
N PRO A 27 -10.94 -9.37 -8.59
CA PRO A 27 -11.45 -10.26 -9.64
C PRO A 27 -10.90 -9.95 -11.03
N VAL A 28 -10.71 -8.67 -11.37
CA VAL A 28 -10.12 -8.25 -12.66
C VAL A 28 -8.66 -8.65 -12.73
N ALA A 29 -7.90 -8.39 -11.66
CA ALA A 29 -6.50 -8.82 -11.57
C ALA A 29 -6.37 -10.34 -11.75
N ARG A 30 -7.28 -11.12 -11.17
CA ARG A 30 -7.32 -12.58 -11.33
C ARG A 30 -7.59 -13.00 -12.77
N ALA A 31 -8.57 -12.39 -13.43
CA ALA A 31 -8.88 -12.70 -14.83
C ALA A 31 -7.70 -12.38 -15.76
N ILE A 32 -7.04 -11.25 -15.56
CA ILE A 32 -5.86 -10.86 -16.35
C ILE A 32 -4.67 -11.79 -16.06
N ALA A 33 -4.44 -12.14 -14.79
CA ALA A 33 -3.37 -13.05 -14.41
C ALA A 33 -3.49 -14.45 -15.06
N GLN A 34 -4.68 -14.88 -15.49
CA GLN A 34 -4.87 -16.15 -16.20
C GLN A 34 -4.42 -16.13 -17.66
N ILE A 35 -4.31 -14.94 -18.27
CA ILE A 35 -4.00 -14.79 -19.69
C ILE A 35 -2.59 -14.23 -19.94
N CYS A 36 -1.83 -13.93 -18.88
CA CYS A 36 -0.45 -13.43 -18.97
C CYS A 36 0.53 -14.26 -18.15
N ASP A 37 1.78 -14.30 -18.60
CA ASP A 37 2.87 -14.96 -17.84
C ASP A 37 3.25 -14.14 -16.60
N ARG A 38 3.06 -12.82 -16.65
CA ARG A 38 3.38 -11.90 -15.54
C ARG A 38 2.42 -10.72 -15.51
N LEU A 39 1.77 -10.53 -14.37
CA LEU A 39 0.98 -9.34 -14.08
C LEU A 39 1.81 -8.38 -13.22
N ILE A 40 1.86 -7.11 -13.58
CA ILE A 40 2.41 -6.03 -12.75
C ILE A 40 1.25 -5.13 -12.37
N THR A 41 1.07 -4.88 -11.08
CA THR A 41 -0.03 -4.05 -10.59
C THR A 41 0.33 -3.42 -9.24
N HIS A 42 -0.48 -2.48 -8.79
CA HIS A 42 -0.24 -1.74 -7.56
C HIS A 42 -1.12 -2.18 -6.38
N PRO A 43 -0.74 -1.82 -5.13
CA PRO A 43 -1.47 -2.13 -3.91
C PRO A 43 -3.00 -2.04 -4.01
N ASN A 44 -3.52 -0.91 -4.49
CA ASN A 44 -4.96 -0.63 -4.47
C ASN A 44 -5.78 -1.58 -5.37
N VAL A 45 -5.13 -2.29 -6.30
CA VAL A 45 -5.79 -3.34 -7.09
C VAL A 45 -5.88 -4.66 -6.33
N LEU A 46 -4.89 -4.96 -5.49
CA LEU A 46 -4.73 -6.26 -4.84
C LEU A 46 -5.19 -6.29 -3.38
N ASN A 47 -5.28 -5.13 -2.75
CA ASN A 47 -5.63 -4.98 -1.35
C ASN A 47 -7.15 -4.94 -1.16
N GLY A 48 -7.67 -5.91 -0.40
CA GLY A 48 -9.08 -5.97 0.02
C GLY A 48 -9.21 -5.97 1.54
N ALA A 49 -8.44 -5.12 2.23
CA ALA A 49 -8.32 -5.07 3.69
C ALA A 49 -7.92 -6.43 4.32
N GLN A 50 -8.89 -7.17 4.85
CA GLN A 50 -8.65 -8.52 5.38
C GLN A 50 -8.63 -9.61 4.30
N LEU A 51 -9.18 -9.30 3.13
CA LEU A 51 -9.23 -10.20 1.99
C LEU A 51 -8.03 -9.96 1.07
N TYR A 52 -7.47 -11.06 0.58
CA TYR A 52 -6.41 -11.07 -0.42
C TYR A 52 -6.51 -12.36 -1.24
N TRP A 53 -5.85 -12.38 -2.39
CA TRP A 53 -5.77 -13.57 -3.23
C TRP A 53 -4.34 -13.87 -3.61
N ASN A 54 -3.92 -15.12 -3.46
CA ASN A 54 -2.58 -15.52 -3.88
C ASN A 54 -2.51 -15.58 -5.41
N LEU A 55 -1.88 -14.57 -6.01
CA LEU A 55 -1.59 -14.49 -7.44
C LEU A 55 -0.09 -14.72 -7.67
N PRO A 56 0.34 -15.97 -7.95
CA PRO A 56 1.77 -16.32 -7.96
C PRO A 56 2.57 -15.68 -9.09
N ASN A 57 1.92 -15.21 -10.16
CA ASN A 57 2.53 -14.49 -11.27
C ASN A 57 2.33 -12.96 -11.22
N ALA A 58 1.81 -12.43 -10.11
CA ALA A 58 1.63 -10.99 -9.92
C ALA A 58 2.83 -10.37 -9.19
N LEU A 59 3.25 -9.19 -9.66
CA LEU A 59 4.22 -8.31 -9.02
C LEU A 59 3.47 -7.15 -8.39
N TYR A 60 3.53 -7.07 -7.05
CA TYR A 60 2.92 -6.04 -6.21
C TYR A 60 3.85 -4.82 -6.13
N VAL A 61 3.55 -3.76 -6.87
CA VAL A 61 4.46 -2.61 -7.06
C VAL A 61 3.78 -1.31 -6.65
N GLU A 62 4.36 -0.60 -5.69
CA GLU A 62 3.89 0.72 -5.27
C GLU A 62 3.85 1.72 -6.45
N GLY A 63 2.93 2.68 -6.43
CA GLY A 63 2.62 3.57 -7.55
C GLY A 63 3.83 4.33 -8.10
N PHE A 64 4.66 4.94 -7.27
CA PHE A 64 5.88 5.60 -7.73
C PHE A 64 6.91 4.61 -8.28
N GLY A 65 7.06 3.45 -7.65
CA GLY A 65 7.88 2.37 -8.19
C GLY A 65 7.41 1.91 -9.58
N LEU A 66 6.09 1.85 -9.79
CA LEU A 66 5.47 1.50 -11.05
C LEU A 66 5.70 2.59 -12.11
N ASP A 67 5.59 3.87 -11.75
CA ASP A 67 5.91 5.00 -12.63
C ASP A 67 7.37 4.94 -13.09
N LYS A 68 8.30 4.66 -12.17
CA LYS A 68 9.73 4.54 -12.49
C LYS A 68 10.03 3.33 -13.36
N PHE A 69 9.32 2.22 -13.16
CA PHE A 69 9.40 1.06 -14.03
C PHE A 69 8.87 1.37 -15.44
N ALA A 70 7.70 1.99 -15.55
CA ALA A 70 7.11 2.37 -16.83
C ALA A 70 7.98 3.38 -17.61
N ALA A 71 8.64 4.28 -16.89
CA ALA A 71 9.62 5.22 -17.45
C ALA A 71 10.97 4.58 -17.81
N GLY A 72 11.16 3.26 -17.61
CA GLY A 72 12.41 2.55 -17.87
C GLY A 72 13.58 2.94 -16.94
N CYS A 73 13.30 3.69 -15.88
CA CYS A 73 14.30 4.13 -14.91
C CYS A 73 14.70 2.98 -13.98
N TRP A 74 13.71 2.18 -13.56
CA TRP A 74 13.87 1.07 -12.61
C TRP A 74 13.50 -0.27 -13.25
N GLY A 75 14.19 -1.33 -12.86
CA GLY A 75 13.79 -2.71 -13.09
C GLY A 75 13.07 -3.30 -11.88
N LEU A 76 12.34 -4.39 -12.09
CA LEU A 76 11.66 -5.14 -11.03
C LEU A 76 12.29 -6.52 -10.91
N GLN A 77 12.78 -6.86 -9.71
CA GLN A 77 13.34 -8.16 -9.39
C GLN A 77 12.35 -8.97 -8.54
N PRO A 78 11.69 -10.00 -9.11
CA PRO A 78 10.85 -10.89 -8.33
C PRO A 78 11.65 -11.56 -7.21
N VAL A 79 10.99 -11.77 -6.08
CA VAL A 79 11.57 -12.43 -4.90
C VAL A 79 10.72 -13.62 -4.50
N HIS A 80 11.34 -14.59 -3.81
CA HIS A 80 10.60 -15.66 -3.18
C HIS A 80 9.81 -15.13 -1.97
N GLN A 81 10.50 -14.37 -1.10
CA GLN A 81 9.94 -13.83 0.13
C GLN A 81 10.74 -12.62 0.60
N ASN A 82 10.05 -11.56 1.04
CA ASN A 82 10.62 -10.41 1.71
C ASN A 82 10.58 -10.58 3.23
N ARG A 83 11.53 -9.92 3.91
CA ARG A 83 11.50 -9.60 5.34
C ARG A 83 10.80 -8.25 5.49
N VAL A 84 9.54 -8.28 5.89
CA VAL A 84 8.71 -7.08 5.99
C VAL A 84 8.87 -6.45 7.37
N GLY A 85 9.34 -5.20 7.42
CA GLY A 85 9.36 -4.39 8.64
C GLY A 85 8.07 -3.59 8.78
N LEU A 86 7.63 -3.39 10.02
CA LEU A 86 6.38 -2.67 10.32
C LEU A 86 6.68 -1.33 10.99
N ILE A 87 6.20 -0.23 10.41
CA ILE A 87 6.18 1.08 11.07
C ILE A 87 4.78 1.31 11.63
N LEU A 88 4.70 1.67 12.91
CA LEU A 88 3.46 2.09 13.56
C LEU A 88 3.58 3.58 13.89
N ASP A 89 2.61 4.37 13.44
CA ASP A 89 2.54 5.78 13.80
C ASP A 89 2.31 5.95 15.33
N GLN A 90 3.11 6.80 15.95
CA GLN A 90 2.99 7.19 17.37
C GLN A 90 1.62 7.76 17.71
N GLY A 91 0.92 8.35 16.73
CA GLY A 91 -0.44 8.86 16.89
C GLY A 91 -1.49 7.77 17.10
N ILE A 92 -1.17 6.49 16.88
CA ILE A 92 -2.13 5.39 17.03
C ILE A 92 -2.36 5.09 18.52
N GLU A 93 -3.62 5.09 18.91
CA GLU A 93 -4.10 4.77 20.25
C GLU A 93 -3.65 3.35 20.66
N PRO A 94 -3.40 3.08 21.96
CA PRO A 94 -2.87 1.79 22.41
C PRO A 94 -3.67 0.57 21.95
N ASP A 95 -5.00 0.63 22.04
CA ASP A 95 -5.87 -0.49 21.65
C ASP A 95 -5.87 -0.73 20.14
N LEU A 96 -5.89 0.35 19.34
CA LEU A 96 -5.83 0.27 17.89
C LEU A 96 -4.48 -0.28 17.43
N ARG A 97 -3.39 0.15 18.07
CA ARG A 97 -2.04 -0.38 17.84
C ARG A 97 -1.94 -1.86 18.17
N LEU A 98 -2.51 -2.29 19.31
CA LEU A 98 -2.54 -3.69 19.69
C LEU A 98 -3.25 -4.54 18.62
N ARG A 99 -4.35 -4.06 18.03
CA ARG A 99 -5.03 -4.76 16.94
C ARG A 99 -4.17 -4.90 15.68
N HIS A 100 -3.36 -3.90 15.34
CA HIS A 100 -2.41 -4.00 14.22
C HIS A 100 -1.28 -4.99 14.50
N LEU A 101 -0.76 -5.01 15.73
CA LEU A 101 0.22 -6.01 16.15
C LEU A 101 -0.36 -7.42 16.11
N GLN A 102 -1.59 -7.62 16.61
CA GLN A 102 -2.29 -8.90 16.53
C GLN A 102 -2.55 -9.34 15.08
N ALA A 103 -2.88 -8.42 14.18
CA ALA A 103 -3.02 -8.73 12.76
C ALA A 103 -1.67 -9.18 12.16
N ALA A 104 -0.57 -8.49 12.48
CA ALA A 104 0.77 -8.91 12.07
C ALA A 104 1.13 -10.30 12.61
N ASP A 105 0.89 -10.57 13.89
CA ASP A 105 1.11 -11.87 14.51
C ASP A 105 0.27 -12.98 13.88
N ALA A 106 -1.01 -12.71 13.59
CA ALA A 106 -1.90 -13.64 12.91
C ALA A 106 -1.38 -13.99 11.51
N THR A 107 -0.95 -13.00 10.72
CA THR A 107 -0.37 -13.29 9.39
C THR A 107 0.93 -14.08 9.46
N ARG A 108 1.78 -13.82 10.48
CA ARG A 108 2.99 -14.62 10.72
C ARG A 108 2.63 -16.08 11.04
N ALA A 109 1.70 -16.29 11.97
CA ALA A 109 1.34 -17.62 12.47
C ALA A 109 0.53 -18.44 11.46
N THR A 110 -0.43 -17.83 10.78
CA THR A 110 -1.37 -18.53 9.89
C THR A 110 -0.90 -18.59 8.45
N LEU A 111 -0.22 -17.54 7.96
CA LEU A 111 0.19 -17.44 6.56
C LEU A 111 1.69 -17.66 6.34
N GLY A 112 2.47 -17.76 7.41
CA GLY A 112 3.92 -17.97 7.32
C GLY A 112 4.68 -16.75 6.79
N LEU A 113 4.15 -15.54 6.95
CA LEU A 113 4.82 -14.33 6.50
C LEU A 113 6.09 -14.07 7.34
N ASN A 114 7.15 -13.60 6.68
CA ASN A 114 8.42 -13.28 7.33
C ASN A 114 8.43 -11.79 7.71
N LEU A 115 8.02 -11.50 8.93
CA LEU A 115 7.99 -10.15 9.48
C LEU A 115 9.19 -9.95 10.42
N THR A 116 9.90 -8.83 10.28
CA THR A 116 10.91 -8.40 11.24
C THR A 116 10.25 -7.76 12.46
N ASP A 117 11.04 -7.06 13.28
CA ASP A 117 10.52 -6.21 14.33
C ASP A 117 9.71 -5.02 13.78
N TYR A 118 8.99 -4.33 14.67
CA TYR A 118 8.30 -3.08 14.38
C TYR A 118 9.01 -1.88 15.01
N VAL A 119 8.81 -0.70 14.43
CA VAL A 119 9.27 0.57 14.98
C VAL A 119 8.08 1.49 15.12
N ILE A 120 7.94 2.12 16.29
CA ILE A 120 6.99 3.21 16.47
C ILE A 120 7.69 4.50 16.07
N THR A 121 7.02 5.36 15.30
CA THR A 121 7.57 6.65 14.90
C THR A 121 7.88 7.50 16.15
N ASP A 122 8.87 8.39 16.10
CA ASP A 122 9.25 9.23 17.25
C ASP A 122 8.34 10.46 17.44
N ALA A 123 7.45 10.71 16.47
CA ALA A 123 6.40 11.71 16.52
C ALA A 123 5.16 11.22 15.74
N PRO A 124 3.94 11.69 16.08
CA PRO A 124 2.74 11.39 15.30
C PRO A 124 2.90 11.86 13.86
N LEU A 125 2.51 11.07 12.86
CA LEU A 125 2.67 11.47 11.46
C LEU A 125 1.78 12.66 11.08
N ASN A 126 0.67 12.86 11.81
CA ASN A 126 -0.32 13.92 11.59
C ASN A 126 -0.79 13.90 10.13
N VAL A 127 -1.45 12.82 9.74
CA VAL A 127 -2.04 12.68 8.40
C VAL A 127 -3.19 13.67 8.24
N GLU A 128 -3.15 14.49 7.18
CA GLU A 128 -4.23 15.39 6.80
C GLU A 128 -4.89 14.93 5.50
N LEU A 129 -6.23 14.94 5.48
CA LEU A 129 -7.05 14.64 4.31
C LEU A 129 -7.63 15.93 3.74
N ARG A 130 -7.55 16.10 2.42
CA ARG A 130 -8.11 17.25 1.70
C ARG A 130 -8.79 16.78 0.42
N THR A 131 -9.81 17.51 -0.02
CA THR A 131 -10.51 17.24 -1.27
C THR A 131 -10.25 18.38 -2.25
N ALA A 132 -9.86 18.06 -3.48
CA ALA A 132 -9.69 19.03 -4.55
C ALA A 132 -11.06 19.47 -5.10
N ALA A 133 -11.11 20.63 -5.77
CA ALA A 133 -12.34 21.13 -6.41
C ALA A 133 -12.91 20.17 -7.49
N SER A 134 -12.07 19.27 -8.02
CA SER A 134 -12.47 18.20 -8.95
C SER A 134 -13.16 17.00 -8.30
N GLY A 135 -13.25 16.97 -6.96
CA GLY A 135 -13.76 15.82 -6.19
C GLY A 135 -12.71 14.74 -5.89
N ALA A 136 -11.46 14.90 -6.36
CA ALA A 136 -10.38 13.97 -6.04
C ALA A 136 -9.84 14.19 -4.62
N SER A 137 -9.54 13.12 -3.89
CA SER A 137 -8.90 13.17 -2.58
C SER A 137 -7.37 13.32 -2.70
N TRP A 138 -6.76 14.13 -1.84
CA TRP A 138 -5.31 14.27 -1.67
C TRP A 138 -4.97 14.44 -0.19
N GLY A 139 -3.72 14.23 0.20
CA GLY A 139 -3.35 14.45 1.59
C GLY A 139 -1.87 14.70 1.83
N THR A 140 -1.53 14.95 3.09
CA THR A 140 -0.17 15.29 3.53
C THR A 140 0.14 14.66 4.88
N ILE A 141 1.42 14.56 5.21
CA ILE A 141 1.88 14.17 6.56
C ILE A 141 2.64 15.34 7.19
N GLY A 142 2.32 15.67 8.43
CA GLY A 142 2.97 16.76 9.16
C GLY A 142 4.42 16.44 9.56
N ASN A 143 4.74 15.17 9.85
CA ASN A 143 6.06 14.76 10.34
C ASN A 143 6.77 13.72 9.44
N PRO A 144 7.08 14.04 8.17
CA PRO A 144 7.71 13.10 7.23
C PRO A 144 9.09 12.59 7.70
N GLY A 145 9.85 13.42 8.44
CA GLY A 145 11.14 13.00 8.98
C GLY A 145 11.04 11.87 10.01
N SER A 146 9.93 11.80 10.75
CA SER A 146 9.68 10.72 11.71
C SER A 146 9.47 9.39 11.01
N LEU A 147 8.72 9.39 9.91
CA LEU A 147 8.52 8.23 9.05
C LEU A 147 9.85 7.72 8.48
N LEU A 148 10.68 8.62 7.95
CA LEU A 148 11.96 8.26 7.33
C LEU A 148 12.95 7.67 8.34
N ARG A 149 13.05 8.22 9.56
CA ARG A 149 13.90 7.67 10.62
C ARG A 149 13.44 6.27 11.04
N ALA A 150 12.13 6.04 11.18
CA ALA A 150 11.60 4.72 11.50
C ALA A 150 11.92 3.69 10.40
N ALA A 151 11.77 4.08 9.13
CA ALA A 151 12.14 3.24 7.99
C ALA A 151 13.64 2.92 7.97
N GLU A 152 14.50 3.90 8.23
CA GLU A 152 15.95 3.71 8.29
C GLU A 152 16.34 2.71 9.39
N VAL A 153 15.74 2.79 10.57
CA VAL A 153 15.96 1.81 11.66
C VAL A 153 15.60 0.39 11.21
N LEU A 154 14.44 0.19 10.58
CA LEU A 154 14.02 -1.13 10.09
C LEU A 154 14.96 -1.68 9.02
N ILE A 155 15.39 -0.84 8.07
CA ILE A 155 16.30 -1.24 6.99
C ILE A 155 17.68 -1.59 7.56
N GLN A 156 18.24 -0.70 8.39
CA GLN A 156 19.63 -0.83 8.81
C GLN A 156 19.82 -1.79 9.98
N GLN A 157 18.90 -1.82 10.94
CA GLN A 157 19.03 -2.62 12.16
C GLN A 157 18.27 -3.95 12.02
N ALA A 158 16.98 -3.90 11.67
CA ALA A 158 16.15 -5.10 11.52
C ALA A 158 16.36 -5.83 10.18
N LYS A 159 17.12 -5.24 9.25
CA LYS A 159 17.40 -5.79 7.90
C LYS A 159 16.13 -6.04 7.10
N ALA A 160 15.09 -5.26 7.32
CA ALA A 160 13.89 -5.28 6.49
C ALA A 160 14.24 -4.92 5.04
N ASN A 161 13.64 -5.62 4.08
CA ASN A 161 13.78 -5.33 2.65
C ASN A 161 12.43 -4.99 1.99
N ALA A 162 11.37 -4.88 2.78
CA ALA A 162 10.10 -4.29 2.41
C ALA A 162 9.49 -3.65 3.68
N ILE A 163 8.70 -2.59 3.53
CA ILE A 163 8.16 -1.84 4.67
C ILE A 163 6.65 -1.71 4.57
N ALA A 164 5.94 -2.15 5.60
CA ALA A 164 4.54 -1.81 5.82
C ALA A 164 4.45 -0.61 6.77
N VAL A 165 3.65 0.39 6.42
CA VAL A 165 3.39 1.55 7.29
C VAL A 165 1.94 1.53 7.73
N VAL A 166 1.71 1.56 9.04
CA VAL A 166 0.40 1.82 9.61
C VAL A 166 0.40 3.25 10.13
N ALA A 167 -0.42 4.11 9.52
CA ALA A 167 -0.52 5.52 9.91
C ALA A 167 -1.87 5.81 10.55
N ARG A 168 -1.90 6.72 11.54
CA ARG A 168 -3.16 7.16 12.12
C ARG A 168 -3.80 8.18 11.18
N PHE A 169 -4.95 7.85 10.65
CA PHE A 169 -5.76 8.76 9.84
C PHE A 169 -6.79 9.46 10.73
N PRO A 170 -7.23 10.69 10.42
CA PRO A 170 -8.33 11.30 11.15
C PRO A 170 -9.63 10.50 10.94
N ASP A 171 -10.39 10.28 12.01
CA ASP A 171 -11.72 9.67 11.90
C ASP A 171 -12.70 10.71 11.34
N ASP A 172 -13.53 10.31 10.36
CA ASP A 172 -14.54 11.18 9.73
C ASP A 172 -15.95 10.57 9.88
N LEU A 173 -16.28 10.15 11.10
CA LEU A 173 -17.52 9.44 11.40
C LEU A 173 -18.74 10.32 11.09
N GLY A 174 -19.67 9.78 10.31
CA GLY A 174 -20.94 10.44 9.97
C GLY A 174 -20.82 11.53 8.90
N SER A 175 -19.69 11.62 8.19
CA SER A 175 -19.59 12.51 7.05
C SER A 175 -20.36 11.96 5.84
N TYR A 176 -20.95 12.85 5.06
CA TYR A 176 -21.63 12.49 3.82
C TYR A 176 -20.70 11.76 2.84
N ALA A 177 -19.42 12.13 2.81
CA ALA A 177 -18.43 11.51 1.93
C ALA A 177 -18.19 10.05 2.32
N LEU A 178 -18.02 9.78 3.62
CA LEU A 178 -17.85 8.43 4.14
C LEU A 178 -19.11 7.59 3.91
N GLU A 179 -20.30 8.12 4.19
CA GLU A 179 -21.58 7.42 3.95
C GLU A 179 -21.76 7.09 2.46
N ALA A 180 -21.54 8.05 1.56
CA ALA A 180 -21.63 7.83 0.13
C ALA A 180 -20.65 6.74 -0.33
N TYR A 181 -19.41 6.75 0.18
CA TYR A 181 -18.44 5.70 -0.11
C TYR A 181 -18.91 4.33 0.40
N ARG A 182 -19.36 4.23 1.66
CA ARG A 182 -19.88 2.98 2.24
C ARG A 182 -21.06 2.41 1.46
N HIS A 183 -21.90 3.25 0.88
CA HIS A 183 -23.02 2.82 0.03
C HIS A 183 -22.67 2.67 -1.47
N GLY A 184 -21.39 2.73 -1.85
CA GLY A 184 -20.96 2.47 -3.23
C GLY A 184 -21.25 3.60 -4.21
N GLN A 185 -21.45 4.82 -3.72
CA GLN A 185 -21.80 6.02 -4.48
C GLN A 185 -20.73 7.12 -4.40
N GLY A 186 -19.75 6.98 -3.50
CA GLY A 186 -18.70 7.95 -3.24
C GLY A 186 -17.32 7.51 -3.71
N VAL A 187 -16.36 8.41 -3.55
CA VAL A 187 -14.93 8.20 -3.79
C VAL A 187 -14.24 7.94 -2.45
N ASP A 188 -13.23 7.09 -2.44
CA ASP A 188 -12.41 6.85 -1.27
C ASP A 188 -11.77 8.16 -0.74
N PRO A 189 -12.12 8.61 0.48
CA PRO A 189 -11.60 9.84 1.05
C PRO A 189 -10.14 9.74 1.50
N LEU A 190 -9.60 8.52 1.66
CA LEU A 190 -8.28 8.25 2.23
C LEU A 190 -7.18 8.13 1.17
N ALA A 191 -7.55 7.65 -0.03
CA ALA A 191 -6.66 7.31 -1.14
C ALA A 191 -5.53 8.31 -1.40
N GLY A 192 -5.84 9.61 -1.31
CA GLY A 192 -4.89 10.68 -1.58
C GLY A 192 -3.75 10.82 -0.57
N ALA A 193 -4.04 10.68 0.73
CA ALA A 193 -3.02 10.74 1.79
C ALA A 193 -2.20 9.44 1.86
N GLU A 194 -2.88 8.33 1.65
CA GLU A 194 -2.32 6.98 1.61
C GLU A 194 -1.14 6.88 0.62
N ALA A 195 -1.35 7.36 -0.61
CA ALA A 195 -0.31 7.37 -1.63
C ALA A 195 0.97 8.11 -1.21
N VAL A 196 0.86 9.20 -0.43
CA VAL A 196 2.02 10.02 -0.02
C VAL A 196 2.95 9.26 0.93
N ILE A 197 2.40 8.40 1.80
CA ILE A 197 3.16 7.70 2.84
C ILE A 197 4.12 6.69 2.21
N SER A 198 3.62 5.76 1.41
CA SER A 198 4.46 4.74 0.77
C SER A 198 5.37 5.36 -0.30
N HIS A 199 4.86 6.37 -1.04
CA HIS A 199 5.67 7.11 -2.01
C HIS A 199 6.93 7.68 -1.38
N LEU A 200 6.84 8.30 -0.19
CA LEU A 200 8.00 8.91 0.46
C LEU A 200 9.09 7.87 0.78
N ILE A 201 8.69 6.68 1.26
CA ILE A 201 9.64 5.59 1.57
C ILE A 201 10.24 5.02 0.29
N VAL A 202 9.42 4.68 -0.71
CA VAL A 202 9.90 4.11 -1.97
C VAL A 202 10.86 5.07 -2.67
N ARG A 203 10.50 6.36 -2.74
CA ARG A 203 11.34 7.39 -3.35
C ARG A 203 12.68 7.55 -2.64
N THR A 204 12.68 7.50 -1.31
CA THR A 204 13.88 7.78 -0.50
C THR A 204 14.80 6.57 -0.39
N PHE A 205 14.25 5.39 -0.07
CA PHE A 205 15.01 4.20 0.27
C PHE A 205 15.00 3.13 -0.82
N GLN A 206 14.15 3.26 -1.84
CA GLN A 206 14.11 2.35 -2.98
C GLN A 206 13.86 0.89 -2.56
N VAL A 207 13.09 0.72 -1.49
CA VAL A 207 12.56 -0.57 -1.02
C VAL A 207 11.06 -0.64 -1.27
N PRO A 208 10.49 -1.81 -1.53
CA PRO A 208 9.04 -1.98 -1.61
C PRO A 208 8.35 -1.47 -0.35
N CYS A 209 7.30 -0.67 -0.53
CA CYS A 209 6.52 -0.16 0.58
C CYS A 209 5.04 -0.10 0.23
N ALA A 210 4.20 -0.34 1.22
CA ALA A 210 2.77 -0.10 1.16
C ALA A 210 2.28 0.29 2.56
N HIS A 211 1.07 0.82 2.61
CA HIS A 211 0.50 1.40 3.81
C HIS A 211 -0.86 0.76 4.14
N ALA A 212 -1.25 0.89 5.39
CA ALA A 212 -2.60 0.61 5.87
C ALA A 212 -3.03 1.77 6.79
N PRO A 213 -4.28 2.23 6.71
CA PRO A 213 -4.78 3.23 7.63
C PRO A 213 -5.15 2.55 8.97
N ALA A 214 -4.79 3.22 10.08
CA ALA A 214 -5.36 2.95 11.39
C ALA A 214 -6.55 3.89 11.60
N LEU A 215 -7.74 3.31 11.66
CA LEU A 215 -9.02 4.00 11.83
C LEU A 215 -9.81 3.36 12.96
N THR A 216 -10.66 4.17 13.59
CA THR A 216 -11.63 3.65 14.56
C THR A 216 -12.67 2.78 13.83
N PRO A 217 -13.04 1.60 14.38
CA PRO A 217 -14.08 0.77 13.78
C PRO A 217 -15.40 1.53 13.63
N LEU A 218 -16.06 1.34 12.48
CA LEU A 218 -17.37 1.92 12.20
C LEU A 218 -18.49 1.11 12.87
N PRO A 219 -19.63 1.74 13.21
CA PRO A 219 -20.82 1.00 13.59
C PRO A 219 -21.37 0.19 12.42
N LEU A 220 -22.04 -0.92 12.73
CA LEU A 220 -22.68 -1.77 11.73
C LEU A 220 -23.68 -0.99 10.87
N ASP A 221 -23.65 -1.24 9.55
CA ASP A 221 -24.58 -0.67 8.59
C ASP A 221 -25.31 -1.80 7.83
N PRO A 222 -26.64 -1.94 7.98
CA PRO A 222 -27.41 -2.98 7.29
C PRO A 222 -27.51 -2.77 5.78
N ASN A 223 -27.22 -1.57 5.26
CA ASN A 223 -27.31 -1.22 3.85
C ASN A 223 -25.92 -1.03 3.20
N LEU A 224 -24.88 -1.60 3.82
CA LEU A 224 -23.50 -1.53 3.33
C LEU A 224 -23.41 -2.09 1.91
N SER A 225 -22.66 -1.39 1.04
CA SER A 225 -22.39 -1.89 -0.30
C SER A 225 -21.48 -3.12 -0.25
N PRO A 226 -21.74 -4.18 -1.04
CA PRO A 226 -20.80 -5.29 -1.18
C PRO A 226 -19.39 -4.86 -1.64
N ARG A 227 -19.26 -3.68 -2.27
CA ARG A 227 -18.00 -3.15 -2.77
C ARG A 227 -17.08 -2.62 -1.66
N SER A 228 -17.64 -2.12 -0.55
CA SER A 228 -16.93 -1.60 0.62
C SER A 228 -16.88 -2.60 1.78
N ALA A 229 -17.67 -3.67 1.71
CA ALA A 229 -17.83 -4.63 2.81
C ALA A 229 -16.52 -5.26 3.30
N ALA A 230 -15.52 -5.44 2.42
CA ALA A 230 -14.22 -6.00 2.79
C ALA A 230 -13.51 -5.20 3.90
N GLU A 231 -13.73 -3.88 3.93
CA GLU A 231 -13.14 -2.94 4.88
C GLU A 231 -13.75 -3.06 6.29
N GLU A 232 -14.94 -3.65 6.40
CA GLU A 232 -15.67 -3.79 7.68
C GLU A 232 -15.57 -5.19 8.30
N LEU A 233 -14.92 -6.16 7.63
CA LEU A 233 -14.78 -7.53 8.12
C LEU A 233 -13.94 -7.65 9.40
N GLY A 234 -13.13 -6.64 9.71
CA GLY A 234 -12.57 -6.49 11.03
C GLY A 234 -11.78 -5.19 11.17
N TYR A 235 -10.78 -5.20 12.05
CA TYR A 235 -10.32 -3.95 12.66
C TYR A 235 -9.13 -3.27 11.99
N THR A 236 -8.55 -3.89 10.96
CA THR A 236 -7.35 -3.40 10.29
C THR A 236 -7.38 -3.73 8.80
N PHE A 237 -6.69 -2.91 8.03
CA PHE A 237 -6.48 -3.09 6.59
C PHE A 237 -5.15 -3.79 6.26
N LEU A 238 -4.40 -4.15 7.30
CA LEU A 238 -3.01 -4.61 7.25
C LEU A 238 -2.78 -5.99 6.60
N PRO A 239 -3.66 -7.00 6.72
CA PRO A 239 -3.35 -8.34 6.22
C PRO A 239 -3.02 -8.41 4.74
N CYS A 240 -3.84 -7.80 3.87
CA CYS A 240 -3.58 -7.79 2.43
C CYS A 240 -2.27 -7.08 2.06
N VAL A 241 -1.94 -5.99 2.77
CA VAL A 241 -0.68 -5.24 2.61
C VAL A 241 0.52 -6.10 2.93
N LEU A 242 0.49 -6.83 4.05
CA LEU A 242 1.59 -7.73 4.44
C LEU A 242 1.75 -8.89 3.45
N VAL A 243 0.64 -9.47 2.98
CA VAL A 243 0.68 -10.52 1.96
C VAL A 243 1.28 -10.00 0.66
N GLY A 244 0.84 -8.84 0.17
CA GLY A 244 1.37 -8.21 -1.04
C GLY A 244 2.87 -7.92 -0.91
N LEU A 245 3.28 -7.26 0.17
CA LEU A 245 4.68 -6.93 0.44
C LEU A 245 5.56 -8.17 0.62
N SER A 246 5.03 -9.29 1.11
CA SER A 246 5.80 -10.51 1.29
C SER A 246 6.41 -11.04 -0.02
N ARG A 247 5.84 -10.69 -1.18
CA ARG A 247 6.33 -11.09 -2.51
C ARG A 247 6.54 -9.92 -3.48
N ALA A 248 6.44 -8.67 -3.00
CA ALA A 248 6.71 -7.48 -3.80
C ALA A 248 8.14 -7.53 -4.38
N PRO A 249 8.32 -7.25 -5.69
CA PRO A 249 9.64 -7.29 -6.30
C PRO A 249 10.53 -6.18 -5.73
N GLN A 250 11.84 -6.43 -5.66
CA GLN A 250 12.82 -5.40 -5.33
C GLN A 250 13.06 -4.48 -6.54
N PHE A 251 13.43 -3.22 -6.28
CA PHE A 251 13.74 -2.27 -7.33
C PHE A 251 15.21 -2.39 -7.75
N ILE A 252 15.47 -2.50 -9.05
CA ILE A 252 16.82 -2.46 -9.64
C ILE A 252 17.03 -1.09 -10.27
N ILE A 253 18.08 -0.38 -9.87
CA ILE A 253 18.38 0.93 -10.43
C ILE A 253 19.64 0.81 -11.27
N ASN A 254 19.52 1.13 -12.55
CA ASN A 254 20.69 1.17 -13.42
C ASN A 254 21.58 2.35 -12.99
N SER A 255 22.74 2.05 -12.43
CA SER A 255 23.78 3.03 -12.10
C SER A 255 24.48 3.64 -13.33
N LYS A 256 23.97 3.39 -14.54
CA LYS A 256 24.56 3.84 -15.81
C LYS A 256 23.76 4.97 -16.45
N THR A 257 23.82 6.14 -15.83
CA THR A 257 23.56 7.44 -16.49
C THR A 257 24.49 8.52 -15.94
N SER A 258 25.78 8.20 -15.84
CA SER A 258 26.85 9.17 -16.03
C SER A 258 27.45 8.92 -17.41
N LEU A 259 26.77 9.40 -18.46
CA LEU A 259 27.41 9.60 -19.76
C LEU A 259 28.41 10.74 -19.56
N SER A 260 29.63 10.41 -19.15
CA SER A 260 30.77 11.29 -19.41
C SER A 260 30.84 11.45 -20.93
N PRO A 261 30.79 12.68 -21.49
CA PRO A 261 31.04 12.86 -22.91
C PRO A 261 32.46 12.35 -23.19
N SER A 262 32.55 11.31 -24.00
CA SER A 262 33.83 10.86 -24.53
C SER A 262 34.44 12.02 -25.32
N PRO A 263 35.69 12.43 -25.06
CA PRO A 263 36.38 13.31 -25.98
C PRO A 263 36.59 12.49 -27.26
N HIS A 264 35.94 12.90 -28.35
CA HIS A 264 36.24 12.34 -29.65
C HIS A 264 37.68 12.72 -30.05
N PRO A 265 38.38 11.82 -30.78
CA PRO A 265 39.77 11.97 -31.17
C PRO A 265 40.00 13.12 -32.16
#